data_AF-A0A658NMG2-F1
#
_entry.id   AF-A0A658NMG2-F1
#
_cell.length_a   1.000
_cell.length_b   1.000
_cell.length_c   1.000
_cell.angle_alpha   90.00
_cell.angle_beta   90.00
_cell.angle_gamma   90.00
#
_symmetry.space_group_name_H-M   'P 1'
#
loop_
_entity.id
_entity.type
_entity.pdbx_description
1 polymer ?
#
loop_
_entity_poly.entity_id
_entity_poly.type
_entity_poly.pdbx_seq_one_letter_code
_entity_poly.pdbx_strand_id
1 'polypeptide(L)'
;TSTLCICNAPESSLVRESDLVLLTHAGPEIGVASTKAFTTQLTALLLLTAAIGRHAGLIDQAEADLTAALRTLPGQARDFLA
;
A
#
# COMPACT_ATOMS: atom_id res chain seq x y z
N THR A 1 -16.82 -10.74 12.16
CA THR A 1 -15.46 -10.64 11.59
C THR A 1 -15.38 -9.34 10.84
N SER A 2 -14.39 -8.49 11.11
CA SER A 2 -14.19 -7.25 10.35
C SER A 2 -13.37 -7.53 9.09
N THR A 3 -13.60 -6.73 8.04
CA THR A 3 -12.98 -6.83 6.71
C THR A 3 -12.20 -5.56 6.38
N LEU A 4 -11.07 -5.72 5.68
CA LEU A 4 -10.25 -4.62 5.19
C LEU A 4 -10.06 -4.76 3.68
N CYS A 5 -10.37 -3.69 2.94
CA CYS A 5 -10.12 -3.62 1.51
C CYS A 5 -8.89 -2.76 1.20
N ILE A 6 -7.98 -3.27 0.38
CA ILE A 6 -6.92 -2.48 -0.27
C ILE A 6 -7.30 -2.36 -1.75
N CYS A 7 -7.69 -1.15 -2.19
CA CYS A 7 -8.21 -0.95 -3.54
C CYS A 7 -7.78 0.40 -4.13
N ASN A 8 -7.71 0.49 -5.45
CA ASN A 8 -7.47 1.74 -6.16
C ASN A 8 -8.77 2.47 -6.55
N ALA A 9 -9.91 1.77 -6.58
CA ALA A 9 -11.19 2.29 -7.04
C ALA A 9 -12.13 2.57 -5.84
N PRO A 10 -12.27 3.84 -5.41
CA PRO A 10 -13.07 4.19 -4.22
C PRO A 10 -14.56 3.85 -4.39
N GLU A 11 -15.08 3.89 -5.62
CA GLU A 11 -16.48 3.61 -5.92
C GLU A 11 -16.77 2.11 -6.15
N SER A 12 -15.82 1.22 -5.88
CA SER A 12 -16.02 -0.23 -6.12
C SER A 12 -16.92 -0.87 -5.07
N SER A 13 -17.58 -1.98 -5.43
CA SER A 13 -18.40 -2.75 -4.48
C SER A 13 -17.56 -3.27 -3.31
N LEU A 14 -16.34 -3.74 -3.56
CA LEU A 14 -15.43 -4.19 -2.49
C LEU A 14 -15.13 -3.10 -1.47
N VAL A 15 -14.94 -1.86 -1.91
CA VAL A 15 -14.73 -0.72 -1.00
C VAL A 15 -16.00 -0.40 -0.21
N ARG A 16 -17.18 -0.39 -0.84
CA ARG A 16 -18.44 -0.11 -0.16
C ARG A 16 -18.87 -1.17 0.85
N GLU A 17 -18.52 -2.43 0.60
CA GLU A 17 -18.95 -3.57 1.40
C GLU A 17 -17.95 -3.95 2.50
N SER A 18 -16.78 -3.30 2.56
CA SER A 18 -15.76 -3.58 3.59
C SER A 18 -15.86 -2.63 4.79
N ASP A 19 -15.54 -3.13 5.99
CA ASP A 19 -15.58 -2.34 7.23
C ASP A 19 -14.46 -1.28 7.30
N LEU A 20 -13.30 -1.60 6.72
CA LEU A 20 -12.13 -0.75 6.64
C LEU A 20 -11.64 -0.65 5.19
N VAL A 21 -11.09 0.51 4.84
CA VAL A 21 -10.62 0.79 3.48
C VAL A 21 -9.26 1.47 3.53
N LEU A 22 -8.32 0.96 2.73
CA LEU A 22 -7.03 1.58 2.44
C LEU A 22 -6.90 1.78 0.93
N LEU A 23 -7.06 3.03 0.49
CA LEU A 23 -6.95 3.36 -0.92
C LEU A 23 -5.48 3.44 -1.35
N THR A 24 -5.14 2.86 -2.50
CA THR A 24 -3.75 2.82 -2.97
C THR A 24 -3.31 4.09 -3.69
N HIS A 25 -4.26 4.92 -4.15
CA HIS A 25 -4.01 6.19 -4.83
C HIS A 25 -3.09 6.11 -6.06
N ALA A 26 -3.10 4.98 -6.79
CA ALA A 26 -2.36 4.84 -8.04
C ALA A 26 -2.98 5.67 -9.19
N GLY A 27 -4.24 6.09 -9.04
CA GLY A 27 -5.02 6.77 -10.10
C GLY A 27 -5.45 5.81 -11.21
N PRO A 28 -6.17 6.28 -12.26
CA PRO A 28 -6.78 5.41 -13.27
C PRO A 28 -5.75 4.59 -14.05
N GLU A 29 -5.99 3.29 -14.22
CA GLU A 29 -5.11 2.38 -14.97
C GLU A 29 -5.84 1.90 -16.22
N ILE A 30 -5.35 2.34 -17.38
CA ILE A 30 -5.99 2.07 -18.69
C ILE A 30 -5.44 0.79 -19.32
N GLY A 31 -4.18 0.45 -19.03
CA GLY A 31 -3.55 -0.78 -19.49
C GLY A 31 -4.22 -2.01 -18.87
N VAL A 32 -4.33 -3.08 -19.66
CA VAL A 32 -4.86 -4.38 -19.18
C VAL A 32 -3.92 -5.01 -18.16
N ALA A 33 -2.60 -4.89 -18.38
CA ALA A 33 -1.60 -5.35 -17.43
C ALA A 33 -1.47 -4.35 -16.27
N SER A 34 -1.52 -4.86 -15.04
CA SER A 34 -1.35 -4.06 -13.82
C SER A 34 0.12 -3.72 -13.61
N THR A 35 0.39 -2.45 -13.36
CA THR A 35 1.73 -1.87 -13.16
C THR A 35 1.75 -1.08 -11.87
N LYS A 36 1.12 0.10 -11.86
CA LYS A 36 1.07 1.01 -10.73
C LYS A 36 0.11 0.54 -9.63
N ALA A 37 -1.00 -0.11 -9.97
CA ALA A 37 -1.86 -0.70 -8.94
C ALA A 37 -1.10 -1.81 -8.18
N PHE A 38 -0.30 -2.62 -8.87
CA PHE A 38 0.48 -3.68 -8.23
C PHE A 38 1.50 -3.13 -7.21
N THR A 39 2.34 -2.16 -7.60
CA THR A 39 3.38 -1.64 -6.69
C THR A 39 2.81 -0.81 -5.53
N THR A 40 1.71 -0.08 -5.76
CA THR A 40 1.01 0.64 -4.68
C THR A 40 0.29 -0.32 -3.72
N GLN A 41 -0.22 -1.46 -4.21
CA GLN A 41 -0.74 -2.53 -3.34
C GLN A 41 0.36 -3.13 -2.45
N LEU A 42 1.55 -3.40 -2.98
CA LEU A 42 2.70 -3.86 -2.17
C LEU A 42 3.08 -2.83 -1.11
N THR A 43 3.08 -1.54 -1.46
CA THR A 43 3.34 -0.44 -0.52
C THR A 43 2.30 -0.40 0.60
N ALA A 44 1.01 -0.54 0.25
CA ALA A 44 -0.08 -0.57 1.21
C ALA A 44 0.00 -1.77 2.17
N LEU A 45 0.34 -2.96 1.65
CA LEU A 45 0.56 -4.16 2.46
C LEU A 45 1.74 -4.01 3.43
N LEU A 46 2.80 -3.33 3.00
CA LEU A 46 3.97 -3.07 3.83
C LEU A 46 3.64 -2.12 4.99
N LEU A 47 2.89 -1.05 4.71
CA LEU A 47 2.36 -0.14 5.74
C LEU A 47 1.42 -0.86 6.71
N LEU A 48 0.54 -1.74 6.20
CA LEU A 48 -0.35 -2.53 7.03
C LEU A 48 0.44 -3.48 7.95
N THR A 49 1.47 -4.13 7.42
CA THR A 49 2.34 -5.04 8.18
C THR A 49 3.05 -4.29 9.30
N ALA A 50 3.57 -3.10 9.03
CA ALA A 50 4.18 -2.24 10.03
C ALA A 50 3.17 -1.81 11.11
N ALA A 51 1.96 -1.41 10.71
CA ALA A 51 0.91 -1.02 11.65
C ALA A 51 0.51 -2.18 12.57
N ILE A 52 0.39 -3.40 12.04
CA ILE A 52 0.12 -4.61 12.82
C ILE A 52 1.28 -4.91 13.77
N GLY A 53 2.52 -4.88 13.26
CA GLY A 53 3.72 -5.09 14.07
C GLY A 53 3.83 -4.10 15.23
N ARG A 54 3.50 -2.82 14.99
CA ARG A 54 3.55 -1.76 16.00
C ARG A 54 2.50 -2.00 17.07
N HIS A 55 1.28 -2.34 16.64
CA HIS A 55 0.20 -2.68 17.56
C HIS A 55 0.53 -3.92 18.41
N ALA A 56 1.25 -4.89 17.84
CA ALA A 56 1.69 -6.09 18.54
C ALA A 56 2.95 -5.88 19.40
N GLY A 57 3.60 -4.71 19.36
CA GLY A 57 4.86 -4.45 20.05
C GLY A 57 6.06 -5.23 19.47
N LEU A 58 5.99 -5.63 18.20
CA LEU A 58 6.98 -6.46 17.51
C LEU A 58 7.88 -5.68 16.55
N ILE A 59 7.63 -4.39 16.34
CA ILE A 59 8.37 -3.56 15.41
C ILE A 59 8.64 -2.21 16.07
N ASP A 60 9.93 -1.84 16.16
CA ASP A 60 10.35 -0.57 16.75
C ASP A 60 11.33 0.11 15.79
N GLN A 61 12.63 -0.16 15.88
CA GLN A 61 13.62 0.36 14.94
C GLN A 61 13.30 0.01 13.47
N ALA A 62 12.80 -1.20 13.23
CA ALA A 62 12.42 -1.65 11.90
C ALA A 62 11.28 -0.82 11.27
N GLU A 63 10.43 -0.16 12.07
CA GLU A 63 9.40 0.74 11.55
C GLU A 63 10.00 2.04 11.02
N ALA A 64 10.97 2.60 11.75
CA ALA A 64 11.68 3.81 11.35
C ALA A 64 12.46 3.57 10.04
N ASP A 65 13.15 2.44 9.94
CA ASP A 65 13.91 2.05 8.76
C ASP A 65 12.98 1.83 7.55
N LEU A 66 11.85 1.14 7.76
CA LEU A 66 10.83 0.93 6.73
C LEU A 66 10.26 2.25 6.21
N THR A 67 9.94 3.17 7.12
CA THR A 67 9.40 4.49 6.79
C THR A 67 10.43 5.30 5.99
N ALA A 68 11.71 5.23 6.36
CA ALA A 68 12.79 5.87 5.61
C ALA A 68 12.92 5.28 4.19
N ALA A 69 12.90 3.94 4.07
CA ALA A 69 12.97 3.25 2.78
C ALA A 69 11.79 3.59 1.86
N LEU A 70 10.56 3.64 2.39
CA LEU A 70 9.37 4.00 1.62
C LEU A 70 9.42 5.44 1.08
N ARG A 71 10.07 6.37 1.80
CA ARG A 71 10.26 7.76 1.32
C ARG A 71 11.24 7.85 0.15
N THR A 72 12.24 6.97 0.10
CA THR A 72 13.24 6.95 -0.99
C THR A 72 12.78 6.14 -2.21
N LEU A 73 11.83 5.22 -2.02
CA LEU A 73 11.36 4.28 -3.03
C LEU A 73 10.94 4.95 -4.37
N PRO A 74 10.21 6.09 -4.40
CA PRO A 74 9.86 6.74 -5.67
C PRO A 74 11.08 7.24 -6.45
N GLY A 75 12.16 7.62 -5.76
CA GLY A 75 13.43 8.01 -6.40
C GLY A 75 14.11 6.81 -7.04
N GLN A 76 14.25 5.72 -6.28
CA GLN A 76 14.86 4.47 -6.76
C GLN A 76 14.09 3.87 -7.94
N ALA A 77 12.76 3.95 -7.92
CA ALA A 77 11.93 3.50 -9.04
C ALA A 77 12.17 4.32 -10.30
N ARG A 78 12.38 5.64 -10.19
CA ARG A 78 12.77 6.47 -11.35
C ARG A 78 14.14 6.11 -11.86
N ASP A 79 15.11 5.91 -10.97
CA ASP A 79 16.49 5.57 -11.35
C ASP A 79 16.55 4.20 -12.06
N PHE A 80 15.74 3.24 -11.65
CA PHE A 80 15.62 1.93 -12.31
C PHE A 80 15.02 2.01 -13.72
N LEU A 81 14.16 3.00 -13.97
CA LEU A 81 13.48 3.19 -15.26
C LEU A 81 14.26 4.10 -16.23
N ALA A 82 15.35 4.71 -15.78
CA ALA A 82 16.23 5.54 -16.59
C ALA A 82 17.20 4.67 -17.42
#